data_AF-A0A3M1KP89-F1
#
_entry.id   AF-A0A3M1KP89-F1
#
_cell.length_a   1.000
_cell.length_b   1.000
_cell.length_c   1.000
_cell.angle_alpha   90.00
_cell.angle_beta   90.00
_cell.angle_gamma   90.00
#
_symmetry.space_group_name_H-M   'P 1'
#
loop_
_entity.id
_entity.type
_entity.pdbx_description
1 polymer ?
#
loop_
_entity_poly.entity_id
_entity_poly.type
_entity_poly.pdbx_seq_one_letter_code
_entity_poly.pdbx_strand_id
1 'polypeptide(L)'
;MRKTLFLLLSALLWSACQPQGETAKSQTPDPSYDPEARLQELGVELPEASSPVANYVNAVRTGELLFLAGKGPKKPDGTYITGKVGTDLTVEQGYEAARLTAVNQLAVLKAELGDLRRVRRIVKVTGMVNAAPDFTQHPEVVNGFSDL
;
A
#
# COMPACT_ATOMS: atom_id res chain seq x y z
N MET A 1 29.47 8.18 55.11
CA MET A 1 28.23 8.53 54.38
C MET A 1 28.48 9.15 52.99
N ARG A 2 29.67 9.02 52.39
CA ARG A 2 30.01 9.63 51.08
C ARG A 2 30.20 8.62 49.93
N LYS A 3 30.20 7.31 50.23
CA LYS A 3 30.37 6.24 49.24
C LYS A 3 29.04 5.68 48.70
N THR A 4 27.95 5.80 49.46
CA THR A 4 26.61 5.34 49.04
C THR A 4 25.91 6.27 48.05
N LEU A 5 26.31 7.54 47.98
CA LEU A 5 25.73 8.52 47.04
C LEU A 5 26.31 8.40 45.62
N PHE A 6 27.52 7.86 45.47
CA PHE A 6 28.15 7.68 44.14
C PHE A 6 27.61 6.46 43.39
N LEU A 7 27.19 5.41 44.11
CA LEU A 7 26.64 4.19 43.52
C LEU A 7 25.21 4.34 42.99
N LEU A 8 24.45 5.33 43.49
CA LEU A 8 23.11 5.61 42.99
C LEU A 8 23.10 6.45 41.70
N LEU A 9 24.13 7.26 41.45
CA LEU A 9 24.20 8.10 40.25
C LEU A 9 24.68 7.34 39.00
N SER A 10 25.42 6.24 39.16
CA SER A 10 25.85 5.38 38.04
C SER A 10 24.75 4.45 37.54
N ALA A 11 23.77 4.10 38.37
CA ALA A 11 22.65 3.23 37.98
C ALA A 11 21.59 3.96 37.14
N LEU A 12 21.42 5.27 37.32
CA LEU A 12 20.45 6.09 36.57
C LEU A 12 20.93 6.44 35.14
N LEU A 13 22.23 6.41 34.88
CA LEU A 13 22.78 6.68 33.55
C LEU A 13 22.72 5.46 32.61
N TRP A 14 22.61 4.24 33.14
CA TRP A 14 22.54 3.03 32.30
C TRP A 14 21.13 2.76 31.75
N SER A 15 20.10 3.28 32.42
CA SER A 15 18.69 3.10 32.00
C SER A 15 18.27 4.04 30.86
N ALA A 16 19.08 5.05 30.51
CA ALA A 16 18.76 6.04 29.47
C ALA A 16 19.29 5.68 28.07
N CYS A 17 20.05 4.59 27.95
CA CYS A 17 20.57 4.08 26.69
C CYS A 17 20.17 2.62 26.51
N GLN A 18 18.87 2.34 26.53
CA GLN A 18 18.38 1.21 25.75
C GLN A 18 18.08 1.74 24.35
N PRO A 19 18.82 1.32 23.31
CA PRO A 19 18.32 1.50 21.96
C PRO A 19 16.98 0.77 21.91
N GLN A 20 15.90 1.50 21.66
CA GLN A 20 14.64 0.90 21.26
C GLN A 20 14.90 0.22 19.91
N GLY A 21 15.36 -1.02 19.98
CA GLY A 21 15.34 -1.93 18.87
C GLY A 21 13.88 -2.27 18.61
N GLU A 22 13.18 -1.37 17.92
CA GLU A 22 12.13 -1.79 17.01
C GLU A 22 12.82 -2.71 16.01
N THR A 23 12.75 -4.01 16.31
CA THR A 23 13.08 -5.05 15.36
C THR A 23 12.18 -4.79 14.15
N ALA A 24 12.75 -4.19 13.11
CA ALA A 24 12.14 -4.18 11.79
C ALA A 24 11.76 -5.64 11.51
N LYS A 25 10.45 -5.96 11.60
CA LYS A 25 9.97 -7.32 11.47
C LYS A 25 10.50 -7.82 10.13
N SER A 26 11.42 -8.78 10.18
CA SER A 26 11.84 -9.50 8.98
C SER A 26 10.63 -10.31 8.53
N GLN A 27 9.79 -9.67 7.71
CA GLN A 27 8.59 -10.27 7.15
C GLN A 27 9.04 -11.22 6.05
N THR A 28 9.35 -12.47 6.40
CA THR A 28 9.29 -13.54 5.41
C THR A 28 7.82 -13.74 5.07
N PRO A 29 7.41 -13.67 3.79
CA PRO A 29 6.02 -13.92 3.42
C PRO A 29 5.59 -15.30 3.95
N ASP A 30 4.46 -15.35 4.66
CA ASP A 30 3.89 -16.60 5.11
C ASP A 30 3.49 -17.42 3.86
N PRO A 31 4.08 -18.60 3.62
CA PRO A 31 3.78 -19.40 2.43
C PRO A 31 2.34 -19.94 2.43
N SER A 32 1.63 -19.86 3.57
CA SER A 32 0.23 -20.27 3.69
C SER A 32 -0.77 -19.13 3.43
N TYR A 33 -0.29 -17.89 3.23
CA TYR A 33 -1.16 -16.75 2.95
C TYR A 33 -1.83 -16.88 1.58
N ASP A 34 -3.16 -16.77 1.56
CA ASP A 34 -3.99 -16.80 0.35
C ASP A 34 -4.62 -15.41 0.13
N PRO A 35 -4.06 -14.60 -0.81
CA PRO A 35 -4.59 -13.26 -1.07
C PRO A 35 -6.03 -13.28 -1.58
N GLU A 36 -6.41 -14.24 -2.41
CA GLU A 36 -7.77 -14.34 -2.93
C GLU A 36 -8.79 -14.68 -1.84
N ALA A 37 -8.45 -15.58 -0.91
CA ALA A 37 -9.30 -15.84 0.26
C ALA A 37 -9.44 -14.57 1.13
N ARG A 38 -8.34 -13.83 1.34
CA ARG A 38 -8.39 -12.58 2.10
C ARG A 38 -9.28 -11.52 1.44
N LEU A 39 -9.24 -11.41 0.10
CA LEU A 39 -10.13 -10.52 -0.64
C LEU A 39 -11.60 -10.88 -0.45
N GLN A 40 -11.94 -12.17 -0.43
CA GLN A 40 -13.29 -12.64 -0.15
C GLN A 40 -13.76 -12.27 1.27
N GLU A 41 -12.91 -12.45 2.29
CA GLU A 41 -13.21 -12.03 3.67
C GLU A 41 -13.47 -10.52 3.79
N LEU A 42 -12.76 -9.72 2.99
CA LEU A 42 -12.94 -8.27 2.91
C LEU A 42 -14.14 -7.86 2.06
N GLY A 43 -14.86 -8.80 1.44
CA GLY A 43 -15.95 -8.52 0.51
C GLY A 43 -15.50 -7.81 -0.76
N VAL A 44 -14.24 -8.02 -1.17
CA VAL A 44 -13.66 -7.40 -2.36
C VAL A 44 -13.73 -8.37 -3.52
N GLU A 45 -14.52 -8.02 -4.53
CA GLU A 45 -14.54 -8.72 -5.81
C GLU A 45 -13.58 -8.04 -6.79
N LEU A 46 -12.72 -8.83 -7.43
CA LEU A 46 -11.84 -8.32 -8.47
C LEU A 46 -12.62 -8.22 -9.79
N PRO A 47 -12.65 -7.05 -10.44
CA PRO A 47 -13.27 -6.92 -11.75
C PRO A 47 -12.43 -7.64 -12.82
N GLU A 48 -12.99 -7.77 -14.02
CA GLU A 48 -12.18 -8.14 -15.18
C GLU A 48 -11.08 -7.10 -15.42
N ALA A 49 -9.86 -7.56 -15.68
CA ALA A 49 -8.74 -6.67 -15.92
C ALA A 49 -9.00 -5.79 -17.16
N SER A 50 -8.92 -4.47 -16.97
CA SER A 50 -9.13 -3.53 -18.08
C SER A 50 -8.06 -3.69 -19.17
N SER A 51 -8.50 -3.63 -20.43
CA SER A 51 -7.60 -3.51 -21.58
C SER A 51 -6.79 -2.21 -21.52
N PRO A 52 -5.56 -2.18 -22.07
CA PRO A 52 -4.79 -0.95 -22.18
C PRO A 52 -5.55 0.15 -22.95
N VAL A 53 -5.44 1.40 -22.48
CA VAL A 53 -6.17 2.55 -23.05
C VAL A 53 -5.45 3.15 -24.27
N ALA A 54 -4.17 2.84 -24.45
CA ALA A 54 -3.34 3.32 -25.55
C ALA A 54 -2.30 2.25 -25.93
N ASN A 55 -1.24 2.64 -26.63
CA ASN A 55 -0.17 1.76 -27.14
C ASN A 55 0.82 1.33 -26.03
N TYR A 56 0.30 0.74 -24.95
CA TYR A 56 1.06 0.13 -23.86
C TYR A 56 0.41 -1.21 -23.45
N VAL A 57 1.08 -1.98 -22.61
CA VAL A 57 0.56 -3.25 -22.07
C VAL A 57 0.31 -3.13 -20.56
N ASN A 58 -0.57 -3.97 -20.02
CA ASN A 58 -0.91 -3.94 -18.60
C ASN A 58 0.26 -4.30 -17.69
N ALA A 59 1.14 -5.21 -18.14
CA ALA A 59 2.32 -5.61 -17.40
C ALA A 59 3.49 -5.98 -18.31
N VAL A 60 4.71 -5.80 -17.79
CA VAL A 60 5.95 -6.28 -18.41
C VAL A 60 6.78 -6.98 -17.34
N ARG A 61 7.28 -8.18 -17.65
CA ARG A 61 8.17 -8.95 -16.76
C ARG A 61 9.63 -8.79 -17.18
N THR A 62 10.50 -8.53 -16.20
CA THR A 62 11.96 -8.57 -16.36
C THR A 62 12.57 -9.35 -15.18
N GLY A 63 13.08 -10.56 -15.46
CA GLY A 63 13.47 -11.49 -14.42
C GLY A 63 12.29 -11.83 -13.50
N GLU A 64 12.47 -11.64 -12.19
CA GLU A 64 11.45 -11.88 -11.16
C GLU A 64 10.61 -10.63 -10.82
N LEU A 65 10.83 -9.51 -11.52
CA LEU A 65 10.05 -8.29 -11.33
C LEU A 65 8.95 -8.19 -12.40
N LEU A 66 7.73 -7.92 -11.93
CA LEU A 66 6.59 -7.60 -12.78
C LEU A 66 6.25 -6.12 -12.60
N PHE A 67 6.39 -5.35 -13.67
CA PHE A 67 6.06 -3.93 -13.71
C PHE A 67 4.67 -3.78 -14.30
N LEU A 68 3.78 -3.09 -13.59
CA LEU A 68 2.42 -2.87 -14.05
C LEU A 68 2.27 -1.43 -14.56
N ALA A 69 1.43 -1.26 -15.58
CA ALA A 69 0.96 0.05 -15.98
C ALA A 69 0.04 0.65 -14.90
N GLY A 70 0.03 1.98 -14.81
CA GLY A 70 -0.82 2.69 -13.87
C GLY A 70 -2.31 2.44 -14.11
N LYS A 71 -3.06 2.32 -13.02
CA LYS A 71 -4.53 2.30 -13.03
C LYS A 71 -5.07 3.47 -12.25
N GLY A 72 -6.33 3.79 -12.52
CA GLY A 72 -7.11 4.77 -11.77
C GLY A 72 -8.32 4.14 -11.10
N PRO A 73 -9.13 4.95 -10.40
CA PRO A 73 -10.31 4.51 -9.66
C PRO A 73 -11.51 4.28 -10.58
N LYS A 74 -11.37 3.35 -11.54
CA LYS A 74 -12.46 2.94 -12.43
C LYS A 74 -13.45 2.09 -11.64
N LYS A 75 -14.73 2.45 -11.69
CA LYS A 75 -15.84 1.73 -11.08
C LYS A 75 -16.33 0.59 -11.99
N PRO A 76 -17.09 -0.39 -11.45
CA PRO A 76 -17.64 -1.49 -12.24
C PRO A 76 -18.54 -1.04 -13.41
N ASP A 77 -19.24 0.09 -13.26
CA ASP A 77 -20.09 0.68 -14.31
C ASP A 77 -19.30 1.34 -15.46
N GLY A 78 -17.97 1.33 -15.37
CA GLY A 78 -17.07 1.90 -16.37
C GLY A 78 -16.70 3.36 -16.13
N THR A 79 -17.36 4.05 -15.19
CA THR A 79 -17.05 5.44 -14.83
C THR A 79 -15.83 5.53 -13.92
N TYR A 80 -15.32 6.75 -13.70
CA TYR A 80 -14.19 7.00 -12.82
C TYR A 80 -14.59 7.91 -11.66
N ILE A 81 -13.96 7.73 -10.49
CA ILE A 81 -13.93 8.79 -9.49
C ILE A 81 -13.01 9.88 -10.01
N THR A 82 -13.56 11.05 -10.29
CA THR A 82 -12.84 12.21 -10.85
C THR A 82 -13.00 13.43 -9.98
N GLY A 83 -11.99 14.29 -9.98
CA GLY A 83 -11.95 15.52 -9.21
C GLY A 83 -10.57 15.77 -8.63
N LYS A 84 -10.46 16.83 -7.86
CA LYS A 84 -9.26 17.26 -7.16
C LYS A 84 -9.47 17.14 -5.65
N VAL A 85 -8.63 16.38 -4.97
CA VAL A 85 -8.70 16.24 -3.50
C VAL A 85 -8.35 17.57 -2.83
N GLY A 86 -9.14 17.96 -1.82
CA GLY A 86 -9.07 19.28 -1.19
C GLY A 86 -9.82 20.38 -1.95
N THR A 87 -10.46 20.06 -3.08
CA THR A 87 -11.36 20.98 -3.80
C THR A 87 -12.70 20.33 -4.09
N ASP A 88 -12.71 19.26 -4.90
CA ASP A 88 -13.91 18.53 -5.30
C ASP A 88 -14.16 17.29 -4.44
N LEU A 89 -13.07 16.71 -3.90
CA LEU A 89 -13.09 15.47 -3.11
C LEU A 89 -12.50 15.69 -1.72
N THR A 90 -13.07 15.01 -0.71
CA THR A 90 -12.47 14.92 0.63
C THR A 90 -11.30 13.93 0.65
N VAL A 91 -10.55 13.90 1.75
CA VAL A 91 -9.47 12.93 1.97
C VAL A 91 -10.02 11.51 1.94
N GLU A 92 -11.16 11.28 2.60
CA GLU A 92 -11.83 9.99 2.68
C GLU A 92 -12.30 9.51 1.31
N GLN A 93 -12.86 10.41 0.48
CA GLN A 93 -13.22 10.08 -0.89
C GLN A 93 -11.99 9.77 -1.75
N GLY A 94 -10.87 10.47 -1.51
CA GLY A 94 -9.58 10.15 -2.09
C GLY A 94 -9.07 8.76 -1.66
N TYR A 95 -9.19 8.43 -0.39
CA TYR A 95 -8.83 7.12 0.17
C TYR A 95 -9.61 6.00 -0.52
N GLU A 96 -10.92 6.15 -0.66
CA GLU A 96 -11.76 5.17 -1.39
C GLU A 96 -11.37 5.04 -2.86
N ALA A 97 -10.98 6.14 -3.52
CA ALA A 97 -10.45 6.11 -4.87
C ALA A 97 -9.10 5.36 -4.95
N ALA A 98 -8.21 5.55 -3.99
CA ALA A 98 -6.95 4.82 -3.91
C ALA A 98 -7.19 3.31 -3.66
N ARG A 99 -8.13 2.96 -2.78
CA ARG A 99 -8.54 1.57 -2.53
C ARG A 99 -9.10 0.91 -3.77
N LEU A 100 -9.99 1.58 -4.50
CA LEU A 100 -10.51 1.08 -5.78
C LEU A 100 -9.40 0.92 -6.82
N THR A 101 -8.40 1.80 -6.81
CA THR A 101 -7.23 1.68 -7.68
C THR A 101 -6.41 0.43 -7.35
N ALA A 102 -6.24 0.08 -6.07
CA ALA A 102 -5.60 -1.17 -5.66
C ALA A 102 -6.37 -2.40 -6.14
N VAL A 103 -7.70 -2.41 -6.00
CA VAL A 103 -8.56 -3.49 -6.54
C VAL A 103 -8.34 -3.68 -8.04
N ASN A 104 -8.35 -2.58 -8.80
CA ASN A 104 -8.10 -2.62 -10.25
C ASN A 104 -6.68 -3.11 -10.60
N GLN A 105 -5.70 -2.84 -9.75
CA GLN A 105 -4.33 -3.30 -9.93
C GLN A 105 -4.17 -4.80 -9.61
N LEU A 106 -4.85 -5.28 -8.55
CA LEU A 106 -4.91 -6.70 -8.19
C LEU A 106 -5.61 -7.52 -9.27
N ALA A 107 -6.66 -6.98 -9.90
CA ALA A 107 -7.31 -7.61 -11.06
C ALA A 107 -6.32 -7.83 -12.22
N VAL A 108 -5.48 -6.84 -12.54
CA VAL A 108 -4.41 -7.00 -13.53
C VAL A 108 -3.42 -8.07 -13.09
N LEU A 109 -2.93 -8.01 -11.84
CA LEU A 109 -2.00 -9.02 -11.33
C LEU A 109 -2.57 -10.44 -11.45
N LYS A 110 -3.84 -10.62 -11.10
CA LYS A 110 -4.52 -11.91 -11.21
C LYS A 110 -4.65 -12.36 -12.67
N ALA A 111 -4.98 -11.45 -13.59
CA ALA A 111 -5.06 -11.77 -15.01
C ALA A 111 -3.69 -12.18 -15.60
N GLU A 112 -2.62 -11.48 -15.21
CA GLU A 112 -1.25 -11.74 -15.71
C GLU A 112 -0.64 -13.01 -15.11
N LEU A 113 -0.95 -13.32 -13.85
CA LEU A 113 -0.34 -14.44 -13.11
C LEU A 113 -1.25 -15.67 -13.01
N GLY A 114 -2.55 -15.54 -13.21
CA GLY A 114 -3.57 -16.57 -12.96
C GLY A 114 -3.81 -16.87 -11.47
N ASP A 115 -2.86 -16.56 -10.58
CA ASP A 115 -2.88 -16.84 -9.13
C ASP A 115 -2.04 -15.80 -8.38
N LEU A 116 -2.63 -15.08 -7.41
CA LEU A 116 -1.95 -14.03 -6.65
C LEU A 116 -0.95 -14.59 -5.64
N ARG A 117 -1.03 -15.87 -5.25
CA ARG A 117 -0.02 -16.53 -4.41
C ARG A 117 1.36 -16.60 -5.07
N ARG A 118 1.43 -16.36 -6.38
CA ARG A 118 2.70 -16.23 -7.12
C ARG A 118 3.43 -14.92 -6.83
N VAL A 119 2.77 -13.93 -6.22
CA VAL A 119 3.38 -12.66 -5.81
C VAL A 119 4.11 -12.84 -4.49
N ARG A 120 5.44 -12.75 -4.53
CA ARG A 120 6.26 -12.84 -3.30
C ARG A 120 6.16 -11.59 -2.43
N ARG A 121 6.16 -10.40 -3.05
CA ARG A 121 6.12 -9.10 -2.36
C ARG A 121 5.82 -7.99 -3.36
N ILE A 122 5.02 -7.03 -2.95
CA ILE A 122 4.94 -5.72 -3.61
C ILE A 122 6.13 -4.88 -3.11
N VAL A 123 7.12 -4.64 -3.99
CA VAL A 123 8.37 -3.96 -3.61
C VAL A 123 8.27 -2.43 -3.66
N LYS A 124 7.33 -1.89 -4.44
CA LYS A 124 7.12 -0.47 -4.61
C LYS A 124 5.70 -0.20 -5.11
N VAL A 125 5.09 0.86 -4.58
CA VAL A 125 3.87 1.48 -5.10
C VAL A 125 4.20 2.95 -5.43
N THR A 126 3.68 3.46 -6.54
CA THR A 126 3.79 4.89 -6.90
C THR A 126 2.38 5.46 -6.97
N GLY A 127 1.93 6.10 -5.89
CA GLY A 127 0.62 6.76 -5.83
C GLY A 127 0.68 8.17 -6.41
N MET A 128 -0.24 8.51 -7.31
CA MET A 128 -0.39 9.86 -7.87
C MET A 128 -1.79 10.37 -7.54
N VAL A 129 -1.87 11.49 -6.82
CA VAL A 129 -3.14 12.09 -6.40
C VAL A 129 -3.29 13.45 -7.07
N ASN A 130 -4.39 13.67 -7.78
CA ASN A 130 -4.76 15.00 -8.24
C ASN A 130 -5.33 15.79 -7.06
N ALA A 131 -4.57 16.77 -6.56
CA ALA A 131 -4.93 17.51 -5.36
C ALA A 131 -4.86 19.05 -5.55
N ALA A 132 -5.42 19.78 -4.59
CA ALA A 132 -5.28 21.24 -4.47
C ALA A 132 -3.82 21.63 -4.28
N PRO A 133 -3.37 22.82 -4.75
CA PRO A 133 -1.98 23.24 -4.63
C PRO A 133 -1.45 23.29 -3.20
N ASP A 134 -2.32 23.53 -2.23
CA ASP A 134 -2.05 23.62 -0.79
C ASP A 134 -2.37 22.34 -0.02
N PHE A 135 -2.84 21.29 -0.70
CA PHE A 135 -3.14 20.00 -0.07
C PHE A 135 -1.86 19.26 0.34
N THR A 136 -1.81 18.75 1.56
CA THR A 136 -0.62 18.07 2.11
C THR A 136 -0.88 16.64 2.56
N GLN A 137 -2.14 16.20 2.64
CA GLN A 137 -2.54 14.89 3.16
C GLN A 137 -2.54 13.78 2.08
N HIS A 138 -1.52 13.80 1.21
CA HIS A 138 -1.37 12.80 0.15
C HIS A 138 -1.12 11.37 0.69
N PRO A 139 -0.31 11.17 1.75
CA PRO A 139 -0.11 9.84 2.31
C PRO A 139 -1.41 9.21 2.80
N GLU A 140 -2.26 9.98 3.47
CA GLU A 140 -3.55 9.54 4.00
C GLU A 140 -4.47 9.06 2.87
N VAL A 141 -4.49 9.76 1.73
CA VAL A 141 -5.21 9.30 0.54
C VAL A 141 -4.63 7.99 0.01
N VAL A 142 -3.31 7.91 -0.18
CA VAL A 142 -2.66 6.73 -0.77
C VAL A 142 -2.74 5.51 0.16
N ASN A 143 -2.92 5.68 1.46
CA ASN A 143 -3.14 4.57 2.39
C ASN A 143 -4.36 3.72 2.00
N GLY A 144 -5.37 4.27 1.31
CA GLY A 144 -6.45 3.45 0.77
C GLY A 144 -5.97 2.33 -0.16
N PHE A 145 -4.90 2.58 -0.91
CA PHE A 145 -4.23 1.54 -1.69
C PHE A 145 -3.44 0.58 -0.80
N SER A 146 -2.67 1.10 0.15
CA SER A 146 -1.71 0.33 0.96
C SER A 146 -2.36 -0.56 2.02
N ASP A 147 -3.50 -0.14 2.55
CA ASP A 147 -4.25 -0.85 3.59
C ASP A 147 -5.02 -2.06 3.03
N LEU A 148 -5.20 -2.13 1.70
CA LEU A 148 -5.73 -3.31 1.01
C LEU A 148 -4.61 -4.33 0.73
#